data_AF-A0A6S6RNT7-F1
#
_entry.id   AF-A0A6S6RNT7-F1
#
_cell.length_a   1.000
_cell.length_b   1.000
_cell.length_c   1.000
_cell.angle_alpha   90.00
_cell.angle_beta   90.00
_cell.angle_gamma   90.00
#
_symmetry.space_group_name_H-M   'P 1'
#
loop_
_entity.id
_entity.type
_entity.pdbx_description
1 polymer ?
#
loop_
_entity_poly.entity_id
_entity_poly.type
_entity_poly.pdbx_seq_one_letter_code
_entity_poly.pdbx_strand_id
1 'polypeptide(L)'
;MGHPKSLSQVLPKNSVMMMDNATFHKKQSIQQVIIDAGHMVEYLPTYSPDLNPIEHKWAQAKCKKRAVGCDTDIFFALNMV
;
A
#
# COMPACT_ATOMS: atom_id res chain seq x y z
N MET A 1 -8.76 18.78 -14.44
CA MET A 1 -7.81 17.71 -14.07
C MET A 1 -8.48 16.87 -13.02
N GLY A 2 -8.73 15.58 -13.28
CA GLY A 2 -9.41 14.71 -12.32
C GLY A 2 -8.54 14.52 -11.08
N HIS A 3 -9.12 14.70 -9.88
CA HIS A 3 -8.44 14.33 -8.65
C HIS A 3 -8.03 12.84 -8.73
N PRO A 4 -6.83 12.45 -8.27
CA PRO A 4 -6.45 11.05 -8.20
C PRO A 4 -7.53 10.31 -7.41
N LYS A 5 -8.13 9.29 -8.02
CA LYS A 5 -9.13 8.46 -7.35
C LYS A 5 -8.50 7.93 -6.07
N SER A 6 -9.16 8.17 -4.93
CA SER A 6 -8.70 7.59 -3.67
C SER A 6 -8.72 6.07 -3.81
N LEU A 7 -7.79 5.37 -3.16
CA LEU A 7 -7.67 3.91 -3.29
C LEU A 7 -9.00 3.21 -2.96
N SER A 8 -9.77 3.77 -2.02
CA SER A 8 -11.12 3.33 -1.67
C SER A 8 -12.16 3.37 -2.80
N GLN A 9 -11.95 4.18 -3.85
CA GLN A 9 -12.88 4.28 -4.99
C GLN A 9 -12.63 3.24 -6.08
N VAL A 10 -11.53 2.48 -6.00
CA VAL A 10 -11.10 1.52 -7.04
C VAL A 10 -11.24 0.07 -6.57
N LEU A 11 -11.48 -0.16 -5.28
CA LEU A 11 -11.61 -1.49 -4.71
C LEU A 11 -12.98 -2.13 -5.02
N PRO A 12 -13.04 -3.47 -5.16
CA PRO A 12 -14.30 -4.20 -5.15
C PRO A 12 -15.13 -3.87 -3.90
N LYS A 13 -16.46 -3.97 -4.03
CA LYS A 13 -17.38 -3.77 -2.90
C LYS A 13 -17.01 -4.72 -1.75
N ASN A 14 -17.13 -4.23 -0.51
CA ASN A 14 -16.91 -4.99 0.72
C ASN A 14 -15.50 -5.58 0.87
N SER A 15 -14.50 -4.93 0.28
CA SER A 15 -13.09 -5.30 0.44
C SER A 15 -12.60 -5.11 1.88
N VAL A 16 -11.57 -5.89 2.26
CA VAL A 16 -10.82 -5.72 3.51
C VAL A 16 -9.47 -5.10 3.19
N MET A 17 -9.20 -3.94 3.78
CA MET A 17 -7.91 -3.28 3.70
C MET A 17 -6.99 -3.82 4.80
N MET A 18 -5.98 -4.58 4.41
CA MET A 18 -4.93 -5.04 5.31
C MET A 18 -3.88 -3.93 5.46
N MET A 19 -3.64 -3.48 6.69
CA MET A 19 -2.61 -2.48 7.01
C MET A 19 -1.57 -3.05 7.97
N ASP A 20 -0.34 -2.56 7.89
CA ASP A 20 0.65 -2.88 8.92
C ASP A 20 0.32 -2.17 10.24
N ASN A 21 1.07 -2.50 11.30
CA ASN A 21 0.78 -2.02 12.65
C ASN A 21 1.32 -0.60 12.94
N ALA A 22 1.69 0.20 11.93
CA ALA A 22 2.22 1.54 12.16
C ALA A 22 1.16 2.46 12.79
N THR A 23 1.58 3.28 13.76
CA THR A 23 0.69 4.10 14.60
C THR A 23 -0.19 5.04 13.79
N PHE A 24 0.30 5.53 12.65
CA PHE A 24 -0.47 6.45 11.80
C PHE A 24 -1.56 5.75 10.99
N HIS A 25 -1.47 4.44 10.72
CA HIS A 25 -2.55 3.68 10.08
C HIS A 25 -3.77 3.53 10.98
N LYS A 26 -3.57 3.57 12.30
CA LYS A 26 -4.64 3.49 13.32
C LYS A 26 -5.34 4.83 13.58
N LYS A 27 -5.07 5.86 12.79
CA LYS A 27 -5.79 7.13 12.91
C LYS A 27 -7.25 6.92 12.55
N GLN A 28 -8.15 7.38 13.43
CA GLN A 28 -9.59 7.27 13.23
C GLN A 28 -10.06 7.86 11.89
N SER A 29 -9.44 8.95 11.43
CA SER A 29 -9.76 9.55 10.13
C SER A 29 -9.52 8.61 8.95
N ILE A 30 -8.48 7.77 9.00
CA ILE A 30 -8.18 6.78 7.96
C ILE A 30 -9.23 5.66 8.00
N GLN A 31 -9.52 5.15 9.20
CA GLN A 31 -10.51 4.09 9.38
C GLN A 31 -11.90 4.54 8.88
N GLN A 32 -12.29 5.78 9.19
CA GLN A 32 -13.58 6.32 8.77
C GLN A 32 -13.69 6.42 7.24
N VAL A 33 -12.64 6.87 6.55
CA VAL A 33 -12.61 6.93 5.07
C VAL A 33 -12.79 5.54 4.45
N ILE A 34 -12.25 4.50 5.07
CA ILE A 34 -12.39 3.10 4.60
C ILE A 34 -13.81 2.60 4.86
N ILE A 35 -14.35 2.83 6.06
CA ILE A 35 -15.70 2.41 6.46
C ILE A 35 -16.78 3.12 5.62
N ASP A 36 -16.66 4.42 5.43
CA ASP A 36 -17.58 5.24 4.63
C ASP A 36 -17.60 4.81 3.15
N ALA A 37 -16.48 4.25 2.67
CA ALA A 37 -16.39 3.64 1.34
C ALA A 37 -17.00 2.23 1.26
N GLY A 38 -17.52 1.68 2.37
CA GLY A 38 -18.11 0.34 2.44
C GLY A 38 -17.06 -0.77 2.53
N HIS A 39 -15.91 -0.49 3.13
CA HIS A 39 -14.82 -1.44 3.32
C HIS A 39 -14.51 -1.67 4.79
N MET A 40 -13.79 -2.75 5.07
CA MET A 40 -13.28 -3.06 6.42
C MET A 40 -11.78 -2.79 6.48
N VAL A 41 -11.25 -2.58 7.68
CA VAL A 41 -9.82 -2.43 7.92
C VAL A 41 -9.37 -3.47 8.94
N GLU A 42 -8.30 -4.18 8.62
CA GLU A 42 -7.66 -5.17 9.49
C GLU A 42 -6.17 -4.87 9.60
N TYR A 43 -5.59 -5.18 10.76
CA TYR A 43 -4.20 -4.88 11.05
C TYR A 43 -3.39 -6.17 11.21
N LEU A 44 -2.21 -6.19 10.62
CA LEU A 44 -1.26 -7.27 10.82
C LEU A 44 -0.75 -7.28 12.27
N PRO A 45 -0.43 -8.47 12.83
CA PRO A 45 0.22 -8.56 14.12
C PRO A 45 1.58 -7.83 14.11
N THR A 46 1.99 -7.33 15.28
CA THR A 46 3.28 -6.65 15.42
C THR A 46 4.42 -7.55 14.97
N TYR A 47 5.41 -6.97 14.26
CA TYR A 47 6.60 -7.67 13.77
C TYR A 47 6.29 -8.90 12.89
N SER A 48 5.20 -8.87 12.13
CA SER A 48 4.81 -9.94 11.20
C SER A 48 4.99 -9.54 9.72
N PRO A 49 6.21 -9.18 9.26
CA PRO A 49 6.43 -8.80 7.87
C PRO A 49 6.14 -9.96 6.89
N ASP A 50 6.29 -11.21 7.34
CA ASP A 50 6.00 -12.39 6.54
C ASP A 50 4.52 -12.51 6.16
N LEU A 51 3.63 -11.85 6.92
CA LEU A 51 2.20 -11.77 6.63
C LEU A 51 1.83 -10.59 5.74
N ASN A 52 2.80 -9.79 5.28
CA ASN A 52 2.58 -8.64 4.42
C ASN A 52 3.08 -8.91 2.99
N PRO A 53 2.21 -9.33 2.05
CA PRO A 53 2.62 -9.71 0.69
C PRO A 53 3.34 -8.61 -0.09
N ILE A 54 3.15 -7.33 0.27
CA ILE A 54 3.83 -6.21 -0.38
C ILE A 54 5.35 -6.23 -0.13
N GLU A 55 5.82 -6.85 0.96
CA GLU A 55 7.25 -6.97 1.28
C GLU A 55 8.00 -7.74 0.20
N HIS A 56 7.40 -8.79 -0.35
CA HIS A 56 7.97 -9.52 -1.48
C HIS A 56 8.07 -8.66 -2.74
N LYS A 57 7.08 -7.81 -3.00
CA LYS A 57 7.11 -6.86 -4.12
C LYS A 57 8.19 -5.81 -3.93
N TRP A 58 8.37 -5.29 -2.72
CA TRP A 58 9.47 -4.39 -2.39
C TRP A 58 10.84 -5.03 -2.52
N ALA A 59 11.00 -6.30 -2.12
CA ALA A 59 12.24 -7.03 -2.33
C ALA A 59 12.60 -7.14 -3.82
N GLN A 60 11.62 -7.45 -4.68
CA GLN A 60 11.78 -7.49 -6.13
C GLN A 60 12.15 -6.12 -6.70
N ALA A 61 11.43 -5.06 -6.32
CA ALA A 61 11.71 -3.69 -6.78
C ALA A 61 13.13 -3.25 -6.39
N LYS A 62 13.55 -3.48 -5.14
CA LYS A 62 14.90 -3.17 -4.66
C LYS A 62 15.98 -3.94 -5.43
N CYS A 63 15.72 -5.21 -5.79
CA CYS A 63 16.65 -6.00 -6.58
C CYS A 63 16.84 -5.42 -7.98
N LYS A 64 15.74 -5.08 -8.66
CA LYS A 64 15.78 -4.42 -9.97
C LYS A 64 16.51 -3.07 -9.92
N LYS A 65 16.20 -2.22 -8.92
CA LYS A 65 16.90 -0.94 -8.74
C LYS A 65 18.41 -1.13 -8.61
N ARG A 66 18.86 -2.08 -7.79
CA ARG A 66 20.29 -2.39 -7.63
C ARG A 66 20.95 -2.87 -8.92
N ALA A 67 20.24 -3.64 -9.75
CA ALA A 67 20.74 -4.10 -11.04
C ALA A 67 20.90 -2.96 -12.06
N VAL A 68 19.97 -1.99 -12.06
CA VAL A 68 20.03 -0.84 -12.98
C VAL A 68 21.02 0.23 -12.49
N GLY A 69 21.24 0.35 -11.18
CA GLY A 69 22.17 1.33 -10.60
C GLY A 69 21.71 2.79 -10.75
N CYS A 70 20.41 3.02 -10.96
CA CYS A 70 19.85 4.35 -11.14
C CYS A 70 19.26 4.94 -9.85
N ASP A 71 18.99 6.24 -9.91
CA ASP A 71 18.23 6.93 -8.89
C ASP A 71 16.82 6.34 -8.72
N THR A 72 16.24 6.49 -7.52
CA THR A 72 14.93 5.93 -7.17
C THR A 72 13.81 6.48 -8.04
N ASP A 73 13.83 7.79 -8.33
CA ASP A 73 12.77 8.45 -9.10
C ASP A 73 12.81 7.99 -10.57
N ILE A 74 14.04 7.88 -11.11
CA ILE A 74 14.29 7.32 -12.44
C ILE A 74 13.84 5.85 -12.49
N PHE A 75 14.15 5.06 -11.46
CA PHE A 75 13.74 3.67 -11.39
C PHE A 75 12.22 3.51 -11.46
N PHE A 76 11.46 4.28 -10.66
CA PHE A 76 10.01 4.22 -10.67
C PHE A 76 9.41 4.68 -12.00
N ALA A 77 9.94 5.74 -12.61
CA ALA A 77 9.48 6.24 -13.91
C ALA A 77 9.66 5.20 -15.05
N LEU A 78 10.69 4.36 -14.97
CA LEU A 78 11.00 3.35 -15.98
C LEU A 78 10.35 1.98 -15.73
N ASN A 79 9.93 1.68 -14.51
CA ASN A 79 9.58 0.32 -14.10
C ASN A 79 8.21 0.16 -13.42
N MET A 80 7.50 1.26 -13.10
CA MET A 80 6.16 1.18 -12.55
C MET A 80 5.16 1.87 -13.48
N VAL A 81 4.46 1.04 -14.24
CA VAL A 81 3.21 1.34 -14.95
C VAL A 81 2.16 0.38 -14.42
#